data_AF-A0A5C3Q715-F1
#
_entry.id   AF-A0A5C3Q715-F1
#
_cell.length_a   1.000
_cell.length_b   1.000
_cell.length_c   1.000
_cell.angle_alpha   90.00
_cell.angle_beta   90.00
_cell.angle_gamma   90.00
#
_symmetry.space_group_name_H-M   'P 1'
#
loop_
_entity.id
_entity.type
_entity.pdbx_description
1 polymer ?
#
loop_
_entity_poly.entity_id
_entity_poly.type
_entity_poly.pdbx_seq_one_letter_code
_entity_poly.pdbx_strand_id
1 'polypeptide(L)'
;ILLKGFIQHGSVSIKSFYDCLDIIIISHHSWLLFKRSDSATADGQPLQRDSTDAMPEGNFILLQPGKPFPFIWLTTERHQPRTLSRNLSSTPRVPSFTSRVRERDRRCCVSGKRVPLNYFGNMRAAHIHPIAHADLWNTCHMYEWILDDASEGEQGPTKINSVQNGLLLRSDIHDLWDDCLLGVNVDDDYRIVSFGPDADFDGHNLYINPAIPLKYRPSPELLRSHFKQCVLANMKGAGARDDLWDREDSHDLSGQVWQKASGGYSRLELELATRLKGVITA
;
A
#
# COMPACT_ATOMS: atom_id res chain seq x y z
N ILE A 1 4.79 -13.83 20.25
CA ILE A 1 4.22 -13.00 19.15
C ILE A 1 3.68 -13.95 18.11
N LEU A 2 2.40 -13.85 17.76
CA LEU A 2 1.83 -14.60 16.64
C LEU A 2 1.72 -13.65 15.45
N LEU A 3 2.53 -13.87 14.43
CA LEU A 3 2.32 -13.32 13.09
C LEU A 3 1.51 -14.37 12.34
N LYS A 4 0.33 -14.00 11.81
CA LYS A 4 -0.52 -14.94 11.08
C LYS A 4 -0.80 -14.43 9.68
N GLY A 5 -0.72 -15.33 8.70
CA GLY A 5 -1.41 -15.16 7.41
C GLY A 5 -0.77 -14.22 6.41
N PHE A 6 0.56 -14.29 6.22
CA PHE A 6 1.14 -13.76 4.99
C PHE A 6 0.81 -14.71 3.84
N ILE A 7 -0.06 -14.27 2.94
CA ILE A 7 -0.29 -14.94 1.66
C ILE A 7 0.83 -14.48 0.73
N GLN A 8 1.60 -15.43 0.22
CA GLN A 8 2.57 -15.19 -0.84
C GLN A 8 2.31 -16.13 -2.01
N HIS A 9 2.72 -15.71 -3.20
CA HIS A 9 2.56 -16.48 -4.43
C HIS A 9 3.90 -16.88 -5.04
N GLY A 10 4.96 -16.88 -4.22
CA GLY A 10 6.30 -17.35 -4.57
C GLY A 10 7.27 -16.27 -5.07
N SER A 11 6.83 -15.02 -5.26
CA SER A 11 7.74 -13.95 -5.70
C SER A 11 8.55 -13.31 -4.57
N VAL A 12 8.22 -13.59 -3.32
CA VAL A 12 8.86 -12.97 -2.16
C VAL A 12 10.08 -13.78 -1.78
N SER A 13 11.26 -13.15 -1.86
CA SER A 13 12.51 -13.77 -1.39
C SER A 13 12.59 -13.80 0.13
N ILE A 14 13.46 -14.65 0.68
CA ILE A 14 13.78 -14.67 2.11
C ILE A 14 14.22 -13.28 2.58
N LYS A 15 15.11 -12.61 1.83
CA LYS A 15 15.52 -11.23 2.11
C LYS A 15 14.32 -10.28 2.15
N SER A 16 13.48 -10.28 1.11
CA SER A 16 12.30 -9.40 1.05
C SER A 16 11.33 -9.68 2.21
N PHE A 17 11.20 -10.93 2.64
CA PHE A 17 10.40 -11.29 3.82
C PHE A 17 11.00 -10.74 5.12
N TYR A 18 12.32 -10.81 5.30
CA TYR A 18 13.00 -10.16 6.43
C TYR A 18 12.80 -8.64 6.43
N ASP A 19 12.89 -7.99 5.26
CA ASP A 19 12.63 -6.55 5.14
C ASP A 19 11.18 -6.20 5.56
N CYS A 20 10.20 -7.05 5.21
CA CYS A 20 8.82 -6.90 5.68
C CYS A 20 8.69 -7.11 7.20
N LEU A 21 9.42 -8.08 7.76
CA LEU A 21 9.43 -8.32 9.20
C LEU A 21 10.02 -7.14 9.98
N ASP A 22 11.05 -6.47 9.45
CA ASP A 22 11.65 -5.28 10.08
C ASP A 22 10.67 -4.10 10.19
N ILE A 23 9.68 -4.03 9.31
CA ILE A 23 8.62 -3.01 9.39
C ILE A 23 7.74 -3.24 10.61
N ILE A 24 7.48 -4.51 10.97
CA ILE A 24 6.50 -4.85 12.01
C ILE A 24 7.13 -5.28 13.33
N ILE A 25 8.41 -5.65 13.34
CA ILE A 25 9.17 -6.11 14.50
C ILE A 25 10.07 -5.00 15.03
N ILE A 26 10.00 -4.76 16.34
CA ILE A 26 10.96 -3.93 17.08
C ILE A 26 11.83 -4.86 17.92
N SER A 27 13.15 -4.74 17.77
CA SER A 27 14.13 -5.51 18.53
C SER A 27 15.42 -4.71 18.70
N HIS A 28 16.02 -4.77 19.90
CA HIS A 28 17.35 -4.20 20.17
C HIS A 28 18.50 -5.21 19.98
N HIS A 29 18.16 -6.44 19.60
CA HIS A 29 19.11 -7.52 19.36
C HIS A 29 18.86 -8.18 18.01
N SER A 30 19.89 -8.83 17.47
CA SER A 30 19.74 -9.66 16.28
C SER A 30 18.77 -10.82 16.57
N TRP A 31 17.93 -11.10 15.60
CA TRP A 31 16.99 -12.21 15.62
C TRP A 31 17.10 -12.98 14.31
N LEU A 32 16.74 -14.26 14.36
CA LEU A 32 16.84 -15.19 13.26
C LEU A 32 15.50 -15.88 13.03
N LEU A 33 15.21 -16.17 11.78
CA LEU A 33 14.00 -16.86 11.36
C LEU A 33 14.31 -18.34 11.11
N PHE A 34 13.54 -19.23 11.73
CA PHE A 34 13.64 -20.67 11.57
C PHE A 34 12.34 -21.24 11.06
N LYS A 35 12.41 -22.32 10.28
CA LYS A 35 11.22 -23.13 10.02
C LYS A 35 10.74 -23.75 11.33
N ARG A 36 9.42 -23.81 11.53
CA ARG A 36 8.80 -24.42 12.69
C ARG A 36 8.54 -25.91 12.41
N SER A 37 9.03 -26.77 13.28
CA SER A 37 8.69 -28.21 13.27
C SER A 37 7.27 -28.47 13.78
N ASP A 38 6.77 -29.69 13.59
CA ASP A 38 5.50 -30.16 14.16
C ASP A 38 5.49 -30.10 15.70
N SER A 39 6.65 -30.26 16.34
CA SER A 39 6.85 -30.10 17.79
C SER A 39 6.88 -28.64 18.25
N ALA A 40 6.59 -27.68 17.36
CA ALA A 40 6.61 -26.24 17.61
C ALA A 40 7.99 -25.69 18.06
N THR A 41 9.07 -26.33 17.63
CA THR A 41 10.44 -25.88 17.87
C THR A 41 11.08 -25.39 16.57
N ALA A 42 12.22 -24.70 16.67
CA ALA A 42 13.02 -24.39 15.48
C ALA A 42 13.52 -25.70 14.84
N ASP A 43 13.42 -25.79 13.53
CA ASP A 43 13.89 -26.90 12.72
C ASP A 43 15.03 -26.43 11.80
N GLY A 44 16.10 -27.22 11.76
CA GLY A 44 17.26 -26.96 10.91
C GLY A 44 18.03 -25.67 11.23
N GLN A 45 18.64 -25.11 10.18
CA GLN A 45 19.43 -23.88 10.24
C GLN A 45 18.54 -22.64 10.03
N PRO A 46 18.94 -21.46 10.54
CA PRO A 46 18.21 -20.22 10.30
C PRO A 46 18.22 -19.88 8.81
N LEU A 47 17.10 -19.33 8.33
CA LEU A 47 17.03 -18.75 6.99
C LEU A 47 17.99 -17.56 6.90
N GLN A 48 18.83 -17.56 5.87
CA GLN A 48 19.84 -16.52 5.67
C GLN A 48 19.18 -15.22 5.23
N ARG A 49 19.45 -14.15 5.97
CA ARG A 49 18.75 -12.86 5.82
C ARG A 49 18.98 -12.19 4.47
N ASP A 50 20.13 -12.43 3.85
CA ASP A 50 20.54 -11.91 2.56
C ASP A 50 20.20 -12.83 1.38
N SER A 51 19.58 -13.99 1.64
CA SER A 51 19.22 -14.93 0.57
C SER A 51 18.14 -14.35 -0.35
N THR A 52 18.38 -14.43 -1.65
CA THR A 52 17.41 -14.11 -2.71
C THR A 52 16.55 -15.31 -3.11
N ASP A 53 16.70 -16.45 -2.43
CA ASP A 53 15.86 -17.62 -2.67
C ASP A 53 14.41 -17.30 -2.28
N ALA A 54 13.46 -17.96 -2.95
CA ALA A 54 12.04 -17.84 -2.63
C ALA A 54 11.78 -18.22 -1.17
N MET A 55 10.95 -17.44 -0.49
CA MET A 55 10.55 -17.71 0.88
C MET A 55 9.79 -19.04 0.92
N PRO A 56 10.22 -20.04 1.71
CA PRO A 56 9.50 -21.30 1.78
C PRO A 56 8.11 -21.13 2.39
N GLU A 57 7.19 -22.00 2.01
CA GLU A 57 5.88 -22.08 2.66
C GLU A 57 5.98 -22.77 4.02
N GLY A 58 5.10 -22.37 4.94
CA GLY A 58 4.91 -23.04 6.23
C GLY A 58 4.89 -22.08 7.41
N ASN A 59 5.14 -22.64 8.59
CA ASN A 59 5.18 -21.90 9.84
C ASN A 59 6.63 -21.58 10.20
N PHE A 60 6.86 -20.40 10.78
CA PHE A 60 8.19 -19.93 11.16
C PHE A 60 8.22 -19.48 12.62
N ILE A 61 9.39 -19.60 13.24
CA ILE A 61 9.66 -19.12 14.60
C ILE A 61 10.81 -18.12 14.55
N LEU A 62 10.63 -17.01 15.26
CA LEU A 62 11.64 -15.98 15.49
C LEU A 62 12.37 -16.29 16.80
N LEU A 63 13.69 -16.40 16.74
CA LEU A 63 14.53 -16.62 17.93
C LEU A 63 15.64 -15.56 18.04
N GLN A 64 16.02 -15.24 19.28
CA GLN A 64 17.21 -14.45 19.60
C GLN A 64 18.26 -15.36 20.23
N PRO A 65 19.27 -15.83 19.46
CA PRO A 65 20.31 -16.70 20.00
C PRO A 65 21.00 -16.08 21.22
N GLY A 66 21.21 -16.89 22.26
CA GLY A 66 21.92 -16.46 23.47
C GLY A 66 21.12 -15.54 24.40
N LYS A 67 19.81 -15.35 24.19
CA LYS A 67 18.93 -14.62 25.10
C LYS A 67 17.90 -15.55 25.75
N PRO A 68 17.77 -15.54 27.09
CA PRO A 68 16.84 -16.42 27.80
C PRO A 68 15.37 -16.03 27.61
N PHE A 69 15.11 -14.78 27.20
CA PHE A 69 13.77 -14.27 26.91
C PHE A 69 13.79 -13.42 25.64
N PRO A 70 12.74 -13.50 24.79
CA PRO A 70 12.67 -12.70 23.58
C PRO A 70 12.40 -11.23 23.93
N PHE A 71 13.36 -10.36 23.63
CA PHE A 71 13.22 -8.90 23.56
C PHE A 71 12.80 -8.50 22.14
N ILE A 72 11.69 -9.09 21.69
CA ILE A 72 11.07 -8.82 20.40
C ILE A 72 9.66 -8.33 20.69
N TRP A 73 9.28 -7.22 20.08
CA TRP A 73 7.92 -6.66 20.17
C TRP A 73 7.38 -6.40 18.76
N LEU A 74 6.06 -6.28 18.66
CA LEU A 74 5.46 -5.70 17.46
C LEU A 74 5.45 -4.18 17.58
N THR A 75 5.62 -3.49 16.45
CA THR A 75 5.39 -2.04 16.38
C THR A 75 3.99 -1.69 16.87
N THR A 76 3.80 -0.49 17.41
CA THR A 76 2.47 0.05 17.73
C THR A 76 1.77 0.62 16.50
N GLU A 77 2.52 0.92 15.44
CA GLU A 77 2.01 1.52 14.19
C GLU A 77 0.98 0.63 13.51
N ARG A 78 -0.17 1.19 13.12
CA ARG A 78 -1.22 0.47 12.39
C ARG A 78 -1.24 0.92 10.95
N HIS A 79 -1.73 0.07 10.06
CA HIS A 79 -2.02 0.51 8.71
C HIS A 79 -3.13 1.56 8.75
N GLN A 80 -3.10 2.45 7.76
CA GLN A 80 -4.06 3.52 7.61
C GLN A 80 -5.15 3.06 6.63
N PRO A 81 -6.41 2.88 7.08
CA PRO A 81 -7.51 2.50 6.19
C PRO A 81 -7.66 3.51 5.06
N ARG A 82 -8.05 3.06 3.87
CA ARG A 82 -8.30 3.93 2.71
C ARG A 82 -9.78 3.95 2.37
N THR A 83 -10.24 5.11 1.90
CA THR A 83 -11.52 5.18 1.19
C THR A 83 -11.27 4.77 -0.25
N LEU A 84 -12.25 4.08 -0.85
CA LEU A 84 -12.22 3.86 -2.29
C LEU A 84 -12.12 5.23 -2.97
N SER A 85 -11.06 5.45 -3.74
CA SER A 85 -10.92 6.61 -4.61
C SER A 85 -11.84 6.44 -5.84
N ARG A 86 -13.09 6.01 -5.64
CA ARG A 86 -14.09 5.98 -6.72
C ARG A 86 -14.37 7.42 -7.13
N ASN A 87 -14.35 7.66 -8.44
CA ASN A 87 -14.87 8.88 -9.10
C ASN A 87 -16.40 9.02 -8.89
N LEU A 88 -16.89 8.90 -7.65
CA LEU A 88 -18.30 9.05 -7.31
C LEU A 88 -18.63 10.44 -6.78
N SER A 89 -17.63 11.29 -6.55
CA SER A 89 -17.87 12.69 -6.28
C SER A 89 -17.76 13.48 -7.58
N SER A 90 -18.87 14.09 -7.96
CA SER A 90 -18.95 15.31 -8.75
C SER A 90 -18.30 16.52 -8.03
N THR A 91 -17.26 16.29 -7.23
CA THR A 91 -16.37 17.34 -6.72
C THR A 91 -15.24 17.51 -7.73
N PRO A 92 -14.88 18.74 -8.11
CA PRO A 92 -13.77 18.97 -9.02
C PRO A 92 -12.47 18.61 -8.30
N ARG A 93 -12.07 17.33 -8.36
CA ARG A 93 -10.63 17.01 -8.30
C ARG A 93 -9.98 17.95 -9.29
N VAL A 94 -8.93 18.67 -8.89
CA VAL A 94 -8.23 19.58 -9.81
C VAL A 94 -8.02 18.82 -11.11
N PRO A 95 -8.66 19.22 -12.23
CA PRO A 95 -8.63 18.44 -13.47
C PRO A 95 -7.20 18.11 -13.93
N SER A 96 -6.24 18.90 -13.47
CA SER A 96 -4.80 18.70 -13.61
C SER A 96 -4.31 17.34 -13.09
N PHE A 97 -4.57 16.90 -11.86
CA PHE A 97 -3.95 15.66 -11.34
C PHE A 97 -4.30 14.45 -12.19
N THR A 98 -5.59 14.23 -12.40
CA THR A 98 -6.08 13.07 -13.17
C THR A 98 -5.57 13.15 -14.61
N SER A 99 -5.59 14.32 -15.24
CA SER A 99 -5.11 14.50 -16.61
C SER A 99 -3.60 14.29 -16.72
N ARG A 100 -2.81 14.82 -15.77
CA ARG A 100 -1.35 14.67 -15.73
C ARG A 100 -0.92 13.22 -15.52
N VAL A 101 -1.57 12.48 -14.62
CA VAL A 101 -1.31 11.04 -14.43
C VAL A 101 -1.68 10.24 -15.69
N ARG A 102 -2.85 10.52 -16.27
CA ARG A 102 -3.31 9.88 -17.51
C ARG A 102 -2.36 10.10 -18.69
N GLU A 103 -1.88 11.34 -18.84
CA GLU A 103 -0.96 11.74 -19.90
C GLU A 103 0.42 11.13 -19.71
N ARG A 104 0.91 11.05 -18.46
CA ARG A 104 2.21 10.45 -18.14
C ARG A 104 2.23 8.94 -18.41
N ASP A 105 1.22 8.22 -17.93
CA ASP A 105 1.28 6.75 -17.85
C ASP A 105 0.76 6.08 -19.12
N ARG A 106 -0.39 6.54 -19.66
CA ARG A 106 -1.02 6.01 -20.89
C ARG A 106 -1.29 4.50 -20.89
N ARG A 107 -1.16 3.84 -19.73
CA ARG A 107 -1.43 2.43 -19.49
C ARG A 107 -1.60 2.19 -17.99
N CYS A 108 -2.18 1.05 -17.64
CA CYS A 108 -2.14 0.60 -16.25
C CYS A 108 -0.69 0.27 -15.86
N CYS A 109 -0.19 0.88 -14.78
CA CYS A 109 1.18 0.67 -14.29
C CYS A 109 1.44 -0.77 -13.79
N VAL A 110 0.40 -1.48 -13.35
CA VAL A 110 0.49 -2.86 -12.86
C VAL A 110 0.32 -3.87 -14.01
N SER A 111 -0.84 -3.86 -14.68
CA SER A 111 -1.13 -4.85 -15.74
C SER A 111 -0.47 -4.55 -17.08
N GLY A 112 0.14 -3.37 -17.26
CA GLY A 112 0.69 -2.91 -18.54
C GLY A 112 -0.35 -2.60 -19.63
N LYS A 113 -1.65 -2.82 -19.38
CA LYS A 113 -2.73 -2.61 -20.35
C LYS A 113 -2.77 -1.16 -20.82
N ARG A 114 -2.45 -0.94 -22.10
CA ARG A 114 -2.45 0.40 -22.72
C ARG A 114 -3.85 0.99 -22.79
N VAL A 115 -3.91 2.32 -22.74
CA VAL A 115 -5.13 3.09 -23.00
C VAL A 115 -5.38 3.15 -24.50
N PRO A 116 -6.44 2.52 -25.03
CA PRO A 116 -6.76 2.59 -26.46
C PRO A 116 -7.42 3.93 -26.78
N LEU A 117 -6.99 4.62 -27.85
CA LEU A 117 -7.68 5.79 -28.43
C LEU A 117 -8.09 6.88 -27.41
N ASN A 118 -7.28 7.13 -26.37
CA ASN A 118 -7.60 8.06 -25.28
C ASN A 118 -8.85 7.69 -24.45
N TYR A 119 -9.33 6.46 -24.52
CA TYR A 119 -10.48 5.98 -23.76
C TYR A 119 -10.05 5.49 -22.37
N PHE A 120 -10.24 6.35 -21.36
CA PHE A 120 -9.88 6.08 -19.96
C PHE A 120 -11.03 5.48 -19.12
N GLY A 121 -12.12 5.01 -19.75
CA GLY A 121 -13.34 4.62 -19.04
C GLY A 121 -13.12 3.58 -17.92
N ASN A 122 -12.21 2.64 -18.15
CA ASN A 122 -11.82 1.59 -17.18
C ASN A 122 -10.51 1.88 -16.42
N MET A 123 -9.98 3.10 -16.53
CA MET A 123 -8.74 3.53 -15.88
C MET A 123 -9.02 4.55 -14.78
N ARG A 124 -8.25 4.48 -13.70
CA ARG A 124 -8.34 5.36 -12.53
C ARG A 124 -6.97 5.94 -12.22
N ALA A 125 -6.91 7.25 -11.99
CA ALA A 125 -5.74 7.88 -11.40
C ALA A 125 -5.84 7.66 -9.89
N ALA A 126 -4.98 6.77 -9.40
CA ALA A 126 -4.86 6.37 -8.01
C ALA A 126 -3.84 7.26 -7.32
N HIS A 127 -4.15 7.73 -6.11
CA HIS A 127 -3.11 8.33 -5.27
C HIS A 127 -2.25 7.24 -4.62
N ILE A 128 -0.95 7.47 -4.50
CA ILE A 128 -0.05 6.57 -3.78
C ILE A 128 -0.21 6.78 -2.28
N HIS A 129 -0.15 8.04 -1.82
CA HIS A 129 -0.58 8.48 -0.50
C HIS A 129 -1.99 9.09 -0.59
N PRO A 130 -2.97 8.57 0.13
CA PRO A 130 -4.37 8.95 -0.04
C PRO A 130 -4.65 10.37 0.48
N ILE A 131 -5.52 11.11 -0.23
CA ILE A 131 -5.95 12.46 0.17
C ILE A 131 -6.60 12.48 1.55
N ALA A 132 -7.31 11.41 1.92
CA ALA A 132 -7.92 11.26 3.25
C ALA A 132 -6.93 11.57 4.39
N HIS A 133 -5.67 11.17 4.22
CA HIS A 133 -4.59 11.29 5.19
C HIS A 133 -3.67 12.49 4.90
N ALA A 134 -4.24 13.60 4.40
CA ALA A 134 -3.49 14.83 4.11
C ALA A 134 -2.90 15.50 5.36
N ASP A 135 -3.47 15.26 6.53
CA ASP A 135 -2.90 15.67 7.82
C ASP A 135 -1.56 14.98 8.05
N LEU A 136 -1.50 13.66 7.89
CA LEU A 136 -0.26 12.90 7.98
C LEU A 136 0.74 13.30 6.89
N TRP A 137 0.27 13.58 5.67
CA TRP A 137 1.11 14.13 4.60
C TRP A 137 1.84 15.41 5.04
N ASN A 138 1.13 16.32 5.73
CA ASN A 138 1.70 17.56 6.22
C ASN A 138 2.58 17.35 7.47
N THR A 139 2.10 16.61 8.47
CA THR A 139 2.80 16.38 9.74
C THR A 139 4.10 15.59 9.56
N CYS A 140 4.13 14.66 8.60
CA CYS A 140 5.33 13.89 8.27
C CYS A 140 6.18 14.55 7.18
N HIS A 141 5.86 15.79 6.76
CA HIS A 141 6.58 16.54 5.75
C HIS A 141 6.78 15.78 4.42
N MET A 142 5.82 14.94 4.02
CA MET A 142 5.94 14.07 2.85
C MET A 142 6.02 14.86 1.53
N TYR A 143 5.55 16.12 1.54
CA TYR A 143 5.69 17.05 0.42
C TYR A 143 7.15 17.35 0.06
N GLU A 144 8.10 17.15 0.99
CA GLU A 144 9.53 17.34 0.74
C GLU A 144 10.11 16.28 -0.20
N TRP A 145 9.45 15.13 -0.35
CA TRP A 145 9.83 14.09 -1.30
C TRP A 145 9.39 14.39 -2.74
N ILE A 146 8.68 15.50 -2.94
CA ILE A 146 8.11 15.88 -4.24
C ILE A 146 9.02 16.87 -4.97
N LEU A 147 9.52 16.39 -6.10
CA LEU A 147 10.33 17.10 -7.08
C LEU A 147 9.50 17.78 -8.18
N ASP A 148 8.22 17.42 -8.31
CA ASP A 148 7.28 17.99 -9.27
C ASP A 148 7.22 19.52 -9.15
N ASP A 149 7.55 20.19 -10.26
CA ASP A 149 7.65 21.63 -10.39
C ASP A 149 6.40 22.28 -11.01
N ALA A 150 5.30 21.52 -11.13
CA ALA A 150 4.01 22.07 -11.54
C ALA A 150 3.55 23.22 -10.61
N SER A 151 2.74 24.11 -11.17
CA SER A 151 2.23 25.25 -10.40
C SER A 151 1.32 24.82 -9.23
N GLU A 152 1.18 25.65 -8.20
CA GLU A 152 0.20 25.40 -7.13
C GLU A 152 -1.23 25.23 -7.67
N GLY A 153 -1.57 25.92 -8.77
CA GLY A 153 -2.85 25.74 -9.46
C GLY A 153 -3.06 24.33 -10.01
N GLU A 154 -1.98 23.57 -10.26
CA GLU A 154 -2.06 22.21 -10.80
C GLU A 154 -1.93 21.11 -9.73
N GLN A 155 -1.14 21.32 -8.68
CA GLN A 155 -0.89 20.29 -7.65
C GLN A 155 -1.37 20.66 -6.25
N GLY A 156 -1.98 21.83 -6.09
CA GLY A 156 -2.35 22.41 -4.81
C GLY A 156 -1.14 22.91 -4.01
N PRO A 157 -1.38 23.70 -2.94
CA PRO A 157 -0.32 24.31 -2.14
C PRO A 157 0.51 23.28 -1.36
N THR A 158 -0.07 22.10 -1.05
CA THR A 158 0.61 21.04 -0.29
C THR A 158 1.33 20.03 -1.18
N LYS A 159 1.22 20.15 -2.51
CA LYS A 159 1.69 19.18 -3.50
C LYS A 159 1.12 17.76 -3.37
N ILE A 160 0.08 17.53 -2.57
CA ILE A 160 -0.55 16.20 -2.43
C ILE A 160 -1.15 15.70 -3.75
N ASN A 161 -1.52 16.61 -4.65
CA ASN A 161 -1.98 16.32 -6.00
C ASN A 161 -0.85 16.38 -7.05
N SER A 162 0.41 16.25 -6.62
CA SER A 162 1.54 16.07 -7.52
C SER A 162 1.35 14.81 -8.38
N VAL A 163 1.81 14.86 -9.62
CA VAL A 163 1.80 13.68 -10.50
C VAL A 163 2.65 12.54 -9.91
N GLN A 164 3.66 12.85 -9.10
CA GLN A 164 4.50 11.84 -8.44
C GLN A 164 3.77 11.07 -7.33
N ASN A 165 2.66 11.62 -6.80
CA ASN A 165 1.76 10.93 -5.88
C ASN A 165 0.67 10.14 -6.63
N GLY A 166 0.82 9.90 -7.93
CA GLY A 166 -0.21 9.27 -8.76
C GLY A 166 0.29 8.03 -9.50
N LEU A 167 -0.63 7.09 -9.76
CA LEU A 167 -0.49 5.97 -10.69
C LEU A 167 -1.75 5.82 -11.54
N LEU A 168 -1.63 5.47 -12.81
CA LEU A 168 -2.76 5.05 -13.61
C LEU A 168 -2.99 3.54 -13.45
N LEU A 169 -4.16 3.14 -12.96
CA LEU A 169 -4.51 1.75 -12.69
C LEU A 169 -5.80 1.34 -13.42
N ARG A 170 -5.93 0.05 -13.76
CA ARG A 170 -7.20 -0.54 -14.17
C ARG A 170 -8.15 -0.50 -12.97
N SER A 171 -9.46 -0.34 -13.19
CA SER A 171 -10.41 -0.06 -12.09
C SER A 171 -10.44 -1.14 -11.01
N ASP A 172 -10.34 -2.41 -11.39
CA ASP A 172 -10.24 -3.58 -10.50
C ASP A 172 -8.90 -3.67 -9.76
N ILE A 173 -7.80 -3.23 -10.38
CA ILE A 173 -6.48 -3.17 -9.74
C ILE A 173 -6.39 -2.00 -8.75
N HIS A 174 -7.01 -0.88 -9.10
CA HIS A 174 -7.13 0.28 -8.22
C HIS A 174 -7.85 -0.06 -6.92
N ASP A 175 -8.86 -0.90 -7.02
CA ASP A 175 -9.59 -1.47 -5.91
C ASP A 175 -8.66 -2.31 -4.99
N LEU A 176 -7.81 -3.19 -5.54
CA LEU A 176 -6.80 -3.94 -4.77
C LEU A 176 -5.74 -3.03 -4.12
N TRP A 177 -5.36 -1.96 -4.82
CA TRP A 177 -4.41 -0.95 -4.35
C TRP A 177 -4.95 -0.18 -3.15
N ASP A 178 -6.20 0.28 -3.21
CA ASP A 178 -6.83 0.98 -2.10
C ASP A 178 -7.03 0.05 -0.89
N ASP A 179 -7.34 -1.23 -1.13
CA ASP A 179 -7.47 -2.24 -0.07
C ASP A 179 -6.11 -2.70 0.50
N CYS A 180 -4.98 -2.14 0.06
CA CYS A 180 -3.63 -2.56 0.47
C CYS A 180 -3.38 -4.06 0.24
N LEU A 181 -4.02 -4.66 -0.78
CA LEU A 181 -3.80 -6.04 -1.20
C LEU A 181 -2.73 -6.17 -2.28
N LEU A 182 -2.25 -5.05 -2.80
CA LEU A 182 -1.20 -4.98 -3.81
C LEU A 182 -0.20 -3.87 -3.42
N GLY A 183 1.06 -4.22 -3.22
CA GLY A 183 2.14 -3.28 -2.91
C GLY A 183 3.26 -3.31 -3.93
N VAL A 184 4.17 -2.32 -3.89
CA VAL A 184 5.36 -2.25 -4.74
C VAL A 184 6.61 -2.11 -3.89
N ASN A 185 7.47 -3.13 -3.90
CA ASN A 185 8.75 -3.10 -3.24
C ASN A 185 9.78 -2.41 -4.15
N VAL A 186 10.01 -1.12 -3.90
CA VAL A 186 10.99 -0.29 -4.63
C VAL A 186 12.40 -0.84 -4.52
N ASP A 187 12.75 -1.39 -3.35
CA ASP A 187 14.12 -1.85 -3.05
C ASP A 187 14.41 -3.25 -3.64
N ASP A 188 13.40 -3.85 -4.27
CA ASP A 188 13.47 -5.09 -5.03
C ASP A 188 13.08 -4.85 -6.49
N ASP A 189 13.67 -3.82 -7.10
CA ASP A 189 13.46 -3.40 -8.49
C ASP A 189 12.00 -3.06 -8.83
N TYR A 190 11.29 -2.40 -7.90
CA TYR A 190 9.85 -2.10 -8.06
C TYR A 190 8.98 -3.35 -8.27
N ARG A 191 9.35 -4.47 -7.64
CA ARG A 191 8.58 -5.70 -7.68
C ARG A 191 7.21 -5.52 -7.03
N ILE A 192 6.19 -5.96 -7.73
CA ILE A 192 4.81 -6.00 -7.26
C ILE A 192 4.68 -7.22 -6.34
N VAL A 193 4.08 -7.00 -5.17
CA VAL A 193 3.80 -8.04 -4.18
C VAL A 193 2.31 -8.05 -3.92
N SER A 194 1.69 -9.21 -4.12
CA SER A 194 0.27 -9.43 -3.88
C SER A 194 0.09 -10.03 -2.48
N PHE A 195 -0.61 -9.30 -1.62
CA PHE A 195 -0.91 -9.70 -0.24
C PHE A 195 -2.29 -10.37 -0.11
N GLY A 196 -3.11 -10.29 -1.16
CA GLY A 196 -4.42 -10.94 -1.25
C GLY A 196 -4.37 -12.30 -1.97
N PRO A 197 -5.54 -12.94 -2.14
CA PRO A 197 -5.65 -14.21 -2.87
C PRO A 197 -5.43 -14.07 -4.38
N ASP A 198 -5.58 -12.87 -4.93
CA ASP A 198 -5.29 -12.58 -6.34
C ASP A 198 -3.76 -12.50 -6.54
N ALA A 199 -3.25 -13.36 -7.41
CA ALA A 199 -1.82 -13.54 -7.68
C ALA A 199 -1.41 -13.03 -9.06
N ASP A 200 -2.35 -12.50 -9.86
CA ASP A 200 -2.17 -12.27 -11.31
C ASP A 200 -0.96 -11.38 -11.67
N PHE A 201 -0.52 -10.55 -10.72
CA PHE A 201 0.58 -9.59 -10.89
C PHE A 201 1.73 -9.80 -9.91
N ASP A 202 1.69 -10.84 -9.07
CA ASP A 202 2.78 -11.10 -8.12
C ASP A 202 4.11 -11.33 -8.85
N GLY A 203 5.18 -10.72 -8.35
CA GLY A 203 6.52 -10.83 -8.92
C GLY A 203 6.78 -10.02 -10.18
N HIS A 204 5.77 -9.42 -10.81
CA HIS A 204 5.95 -8.52 -11.94
C HIS A 204 6.58 -7.19 -11.46
N ASN A 205 7.20 -6.43 -12.36
CA ASN A 205 7.70 -5.09 -12.03
C ASN A 205 6.65 -4.03 -12.34
N LEU A 206 6.52 -3.02 -11.48
CA LEU A 206 5.72 -1.84 -11.76
C LEU A 206 6.24 -1.14 -13.03
N TYR A 207 5.35 -0.92 -14.01
CA TYR A 207 5.70 -0.16 -15.19
C TYR A 207 5.90 1.33 -14.85
N ILE A 208 7.12 1.81 -15.08
CA ILE A 208 7.49 3.22 -15.05
C ILE A 208 8.08 3.57 -16.41
N ASN A 209 7.54 4.59 -17.08
CA ASN A 209 8.04 5.00 -18.39
C ASN A 209 9.45 5.65 -18.26
N PRO A 210 10.52 5.03 -18.79
CA PRO A 210 11.88 5.55 -18.64
C PRO A 210 12.12 6.85 -19.44
N ALA A 211 11.26 7.18 -20.40
CA ALA A 211 11.35 8.45 -21.14
C ALA A 211 10.86 9.66 -20.33
N ILE A 212 10.10 9.44 -19.26
CA ILE A 212 9.60 10.52 -18.40
C ILE A 212 10.72 11.00 -17.47
N PRO A 213 10.95 12.30 -17.28
CA PRO A 213 11.91 12.82 -16.30
C PRO A 213 11.61 12.35 -14.86
N LEU A 214 12.65 12.12 -14.05
CA LEU A 214 12.52 11.63 -12.66
C LEU A 214 11.52 12.45 -11.82
N LYS A 215 11.53 13.78 -11.97
CA LYS A 215 10.63 14.69 -11.26
C LYS A 215 9.13 14.50 -11.53
N TYR A 216 8.75 13.72 -12.53
CA TYR A 216 7.36 13.41 -12.86
C TYR A 216 6.99 11.94 -12.68
N ARG A 217 7.98 11.07 -12.44
CA ARG A 217 7.72 9.64 -12.18
C ARG A 217 7.10 9.45 -10.79
N PRO A 218 6.37 8.34 -10.58
CA PRO A 218 5.92 7.96 -9.24
C PRO A 218 7.06 8.07 -8.21
N SER A 219 6.79 8.70 -7.07
CA SER A 219 7.81 8.91 -6.04
C SER A 219 8.21 7.58 -5.39
N PRO A 220 9.50 7.22 -5.38
CA PRO A 220 9.98 6.02 -4.70
C PRO A 220 9.63 6.01 -3.21
N GLU A 221 9.74 7.16 -2.52
CA GLU A 221 9.44 7.25 -1.09
C GLU A 221 7.95 7.07 -0.78
N LEU A 222 7.07 7.57 -1.66
CA LEU A 222 5.64 7.31 -1.52
C LEU A 222 5.30 5.83 -1.77
N LEU A 223 5.96 5.20 -2.74
CA LEU A 223 5.78 3.76 -2.99
C LEU A 223 6.26 2.92 -1.81
N ARG A 224 7.42 3.25 -1.19
CA ARG A 224 7.87 2.61 0.05
C ARG A 224 6.87 2.80 1.19
N SER A 225 6.32 4.01 1.35
CA SER A 225 5.28 4.29 2.34
C SER A 225 4.04 3.43 2.10
N HIS A 226 3.56 3.31 0.86
CA HIS A 226 2.43 2.46 0.52
C HIS A 226 2.72 0.96 0.75
N PHE A 227 3.90 0.48 0.36
CA PHE A 227 4.33 -0.90 0.62
C PHE A 227 4.34 -1.21 2.13
N LYS A 228 4.83 -0.27 2.95
CA LYS A 228 4.76 -0.35 4.40
C LYS A 228 3.32 -0.50 4.90
N GLN A 229 2.37 0.26 4.35
CA GLN A 229 0.94 0.10 4.69
C GLN A 229 0.42 -1.30 4.35
N CYS A 230 0.81 -1.87 3.20
CA CYS A 230 0.44 -3.23 2.81
C CYS A 230 1.01 -4.29 3.76
N VAL A 231 2.27 -4.14 4.17
CA VAL A 231 2.90 -5.03 5.16
C VAL A 231 2.21 -4.91 6.52
N LEU A 232 1.93 -3.69 6.99
CA LEU A 232 1.20 -3.46 8.25
C LEU A 232 -0.22 -4.05 8.21
N ALA A 233 -0.93 -3.94 7.08
CA ALA A 233 -2.29 -4.42 6.94
C ALA A 233 -2.38 -5.96 6.94
N ASN A 234 -1.42 -6.63 6.29
CA ASN A 234 -1.55 -8.07 5.99
C ASN A 234 -0.58 -8.98 6.76
N MET A 235 0.51 -8.45 7.32
CA MET A 235 1.49 -9.25 8.06
C MET A 235 1.47 -9.00 9.57
N LYS A 236 0.89 -7.89 10.02
CA LYS A 236 0.83 -7.53 11.45
C LYS A 236 -0.43 -8.08 12.11
N GLY A 237 -0.27 -8.80 13.23
CA GLY A 237 -1.38 -9.25 14.08
C GLY A 237 -1.98 -10.61 13.66
N ALA A 238 -3.18 -10.92 14.15
CA ALA A 238 -3.86 -12.20 13.92
C ALA A 238 -4.54 -12.31 12.54
N GLY A 239 -4.28 -11.37 11.61
CA GLY A 239 -4.89 -11.33 10.27
C GLY A 239 -6.36 -10.91 10.24
N ALA A 240 -6.91 -10.37 11.33
CA ALA A 240 -8.27 -9.83 11.35
C ALA A 240 -8.23 -8.37 10.88
N ARG A 241 -8.44 -8.15 9.59
CA ARG A 241 -8.73 -6.84 9.01
C ARG A 241 -10.22 -6.56 9.20
N ASP A 242 -10.56 -5.64 10.09
CA ASP A 242 -11.93 -5.13 10.28
C ASP A 242 -12.27 -3.99 9.31
N ASP A 243 -11.32 -3.63 8.43
CA ASP A 243 -11.41 -2.58 7.42
C ASP A 243 -11.57 -3.10 5.99
N LEU A 244 -11.69 -4.42 5.78
CA LEU A 244 -12.06 -4.95 4.46
C LEU A 244 -13.56 -4.74 4.24
N TRP A 245 -13.89 -3.80 3.36
CA TRP A 245 -15.26 -3.35 3.14
C TRP A 245 -15.96 -4.18 2.06
N ASP A 246 -17.19 -4.63 2.32
CA ASP A 246 -18.07 -5.08 1.24
C ASP A 246 -18.55 -3.88 0.41
N ARG A 247 -18.35 -3.96 -0.90
CA ARG A 247 -18.69 -2.92 -1.86
C ARG A 247 -20.18 -2.87 -2.19
N GLU A 248 -20.93 -3.91 -1.83
CA GLU A 248 -22.38 -3.98 -2.02
C GLU A 248 -23.18 -3.39 -0.86
N ASP A 249 -22.54 -3.10 0.28
CA ASP A 249 -23.23 -2.47 1.41
C ASP A 249 -23.87 -1.15 0.99
N SER A 250 -25.18 -0.98 1.20
CA SER A 250 -25.91 0.24 0.86
C SER A 250 -25.32 1.46 1.58
N HIS A 251 -24.66 2.36 0.82
CA HIS A 251 -24.01 3.58 1.33
C HIS A 251 -24.98 4.76 1.51
N ASP A 252 -26.16 4.49 2.05
CA ASP A 252 -27.06 5.54 2.46
C ASP A 252 -26.68 6.02 3.87
N LEU A 253 -25.89 7.10 3.92
CA LEU A 253 -25.50 7.75 5.17
C LEU A 253 -26.71 8.37 5.92
N SER A 254 -27.89 8.45 5.30
CA SER A 254 -29.12 8.90 5.96
C SER A 254 -29.76 7.84 6.86
N GLY A 255 -29.37 6.56 6.70
CA GLY A 255 -29.81 5.46 7.56
C GLY A 255 -28.86 5.17 8.73
N GLN A 256 -29.31 4.43 9.73
CA GLN A 256 -28.46 3.97 10.86
C GLN A 256 -27.64 2.71 10.54
N VAL A 257 -27.78 2.14 9.32
CA VAL A 257 -27.19 0.86 8.94
C VAL A 257 -25.66 0.92 8.94
N TRP A 258 -25.08 2.04 8.47
CA TRP A 258 -23.63 2.23 8.44
C TRP A 258 -23.00 2.27 9.85
N GLN A 259 -23.73 2.67 10.88
CA GLN A 259 -23.24 2.69 12.28
C GLN A 259 -23.10 1.27 12.86
N LYS A 260 -23.85 0.31 12.33
CA LYS A 260 -23.88 -1.08 12.81
C LYS A 260 -22.88 -1.98 12.08
N ALA A 261 -22.34 -1.53 10.94
CA ALA A 261 -21.29 -2.24 10.22
C ALA A 261 -19.94 -2.13 10.98
N SER A 262 -19.15 -3.21 10.97
CA SER A 262 -17.78 -3.18 11.48
C SER A 262 -17.01 -2.04 10.82
N GLY A 263 -16.36 -1.17 11.61
CA GLY A 263 -15.59 -0.03 11.09
C GLY A 263 -16.42 1.18 10.63
N GLY A 264 -17.74 1.18 10.80
CA GLY A 264 -18.66 2.22 10.30
C GLY A 264 -18.31 3.67 10.66
N TYR A 265 -17.85 3.92 11.88
CA TYR A 265 -17.42 5.26 12.32
C TYR A 265 -16.13 5.73 11.62
N SER A 266 -15.10 4.87 11.60
CA SER A 266 -13.84 5.16 10.90
C SER A 266 -14.09 5.38 9.40
N ARG A 267 -15.05 4.66 8.82
CA ARG A 267 -15.49 4.85 7.43
C ARG A 267 -16.11 6.23 7.19
N LEU A 268 -17.01 6.69 8.06
CA LEU A 268 -17.60 8.02 7.95
C LEU A 268 -16.53 9.11 8.05
N GLU A 269 -15.64 9.01 9.04
CA GLU A 269 -14.54 9.97 9.22
C GLU A 269 -13.66 10.05 7.98
N LEU A 270 -13.36 8.90 7.37
CA LEU A 270 -12.52 8.80 6.17
C LEU A 270 -13.22 9.36 4.93
N GLU A 271 -14.51 9.10 4.75
CA GLU A 271 -15.33 9.68 3.67
C GLU A 271 -15.45 11.21 3.83
N LEU A 272 -15.67 11.69 5.06
CA LEU A 272 -15.70 13.12 5.36
C LEU A 272 -14.35 13.78 5.10
N ALA A 273 -13.25 13.16 5.53
CA ALA A 273 -11.89 13.66 5.28
C ALA A 273 -11.60 13.78 3.78
N THR A 274 -11.95 12.76 2.99
CA THR A 274 -11.77 12.78 1.53
C THR A 274 -12.64 13.86 0.86
N ARG A 275 -13.92 13.97 1.23
CA ARG A 275 -14.87 14.89 0.58
C ARG A 275 -14.65 16.34 0.99
N LEU A 276 -14.44 16.62 2.27
CA LEU A 276 -14.27 17.99 2.78
C LEU A 276 -12.90 18.57 2.41
N LYS A 277 -11.82 17.79 2.50
CA LYS A 277 -10.50 18.28 2.06
C LYS A 277 -10.40 18.40 0.53
N GLY A 278 -11.26 17.71 -0.22
CA GLY A 278 -11.45 17.93 -1.65
C GLY A 278 -12.21 19.22 -2.02
N VAL A 279 -12.82 19.91 -1.05
CA VAL A 279 -13.67 21.11 -1.26
C VAL A 279 -13.00 22.41 -0.79
N ILE A 280 -11.98 22.36 0.08
CA ILE A 280 -11.32 23.57 0.64
C ILE A 280 -10.40 24.30 -0.37
N THR A 281 -10.41 23.93 -1.65
CA THR A 281 -9.72 24.68 -2.72
C THR A 281 -10.71 25.49 -3.58
N ALA A 282 -11.40 26.45 -2.95
CA ALA A 282 -12.15 27.50 -3.65
C ALA A 282 -11.57 28.87 -3.29
#